data_AF-M1ECR5-F1
#
_entry.id   AF-M1ECR5-F1
#
_cell.length_a   1.000
_cell.length_b   1.000
_cell.length_c   1.000
_cell.angle_alpha   90.00
_cell.angle_beta   90.00
_cell.angle_gamma   90.00
#
_symmetry.space_group_name_H-M   'P 1'
#
loop_
_entity.id
_entity.type
_entity.pdbx_description
1 polymer ?
#
loop_
_entity_poly.entity_id
_entity_poly.type
_entity_poly.pdbx_seq_one_letter_code
_entity_poly.pdbx_strand_id
1 'polypeptide(L)'
;RPVRYIRKPIDYTILDDIGHGVKVSTQNMKMGGLPRTTPPTQKPPSPPMSGKGTLGRHSPYRTLEPVRPPVVPNDYVPSPTRNMAPSQQSPVRTASVNQRNRT
;
A
#
# COMPACT_ATOMS: atom_id res chain seq x y z
N ARG A 1 10.86 -30.73 39.75
CA ARG A 1 9.54 -31.42 39.84
C ARG A 1 9.00 -31.56 38.42
N PRO A 2 8.67 -32.77 37.94
CA PRO A 2 8.16 -32.94 36.58
C PRO A 2 6.80 -32.24 36.45
N VAL A 3 6.64 -31.45 35.39
CA VAL A 3 5.42 -30.67 35.09
C VAL A 3 4.66 -31.38 33.96
N ARG A 4 3.37 -31.60 34.16
CA ARG A 4 2.50 -32.27 33.18
C ARG A 4 2.05 -31.29 32.09
N TYR A 5 2.02 -31.75 30.85
CA TYR A 5 1.43 -31.00 29.73
C TYR A 5 -0.10 -30.85 29.87
N ILE A 6 -0.61 -29.67 29.52
CA ILE A 6 -2.03 -29.32 29.50
C ILE A 6 -2.32 -28.52 28.23
N ARG A 7 -3.34 -28.90 27.45
CA ARG A 7 -3.81 -28.11 26.31
C ARG A 7 -4.54 -26.86 26.81
N LYS A 8 -4.19 -25.70 26.27
CA LYS A 8 -4.89 -24.43 26.51
C LYS A 8 -5.40 -23.87 25.17
N PRO A 9 -6.58 -23.23 25.14
CA PRO A 9 -7.03 -22.49 23.97
C PRO A 9 -6.12 -21.29 23.68
N ILE A 10 -6.25 -20.70 22.49
CA ILE A 10 -5.56 -19.47 22.15
C ILE A 10 -6.13 -18.34 23.01
N ASP A 11 -5.25 -17.64 23.72
CA ASP A 11 -5.59 -16.44 24.47
C ASP A 11 -4.98 -15.23 23.76
N TYR A 12 -5.85 -14.37 23.24
CA TYR A 12 -5.46 -13.17 22.50
C TYR A 12 -5.02 -12.01 23.39
N THR A 13 -5.20 -12.12 24.72
CA THR A 13 -4.98 -11.02 25.67
C THR A 13 -3.63 -11.07 26.39
N ILE A 14 -2.87 -12.16 26.25
CA ILE A 14 -1.61 -12.38 27.01
C ILE A 14 -0.51 -11.34 26.72
N LEU A 15 -0.66 -10.57 25.63
CA LEU A 15 0.28 -9.53 25.23
C LEU A 15 -0.26 -8.12 25.49
N ASP A 16 -1.49 -7.95 25.96
CA ASP A 16 -2.13 -6.63 26.08
C ASP A 16 -1.43 -5.72 27.10
N ASP A 17 -0.80 -6.32 28.12
CA ASP A 17 -0.08 -5.58 29.15
C ASP A 17 1.40 -5.32 28.77
N ILE A 18 1.87 -5.81 27.63
CA ILE A 18 3.24 -5.57 27.13
C ILE A 18 3.24 -4.35 26.21
N GLY A 19 3.98 -3.30 26.59
CA GLY A 19 4.09 -2.08 25.80
C GLY A 19 2.81 -1.25 25.83
N HIS A 20 2.17 -1.08 24.66
CA HIS A 20 0.93 -0.32 24.49
C HIS A 20 -0.18 -1.21 23.91
N GLY A 21 -0.45 -2.36 24.54
CA GLY A 21 -1.47 -3.29 24.06
C GLY A 21 -2.90 -2.75 24.14
N VAL A 22 -3.81 -3.35 23.35
CA VAL A 22 -5.17 -2.87 23.14
C VAL A 22 -6.16 -3.94 23.59
N LYS A 23 -6.93 -3.63 24.64
CA LYS A 23 -7.93 -4.55 25.18
C LYS A 23 -9.23 -4.46 24.38
N VAL A 24 -9.78 -5.61 23.98
CA VAL A 24 -11.13 -5.68 23.39
C VAL A 24 -12.15 -5.36 24.47
N SER A 25 -12.74 -4.17 24.42
CA SER A 25 -13.75 -3.73 25.40
C SER A 25 -15.09 -4.38 25.10
N THR A 26 -15.43 -5.45 25.82
CA THR A 26 -16.79 -6.02 25.84
C THR A 26 -17.68 -5.42 26.93
N GLN A 27 -17.11 -4.59 27.82
CA GLN A 27 -17.86 -3.83 28.82
C GLN A 27 -17.68 -2.34 28.56
N ASN A 28 -18.48 -1.83 27.62
CA ASN A 28 -18.77 -0.40 27.60
C ASN A 28 -19.80 -0.11 28.72
N MET A 29 -19.60 0.98 29.48
CA MET A 29 -20.54 1.58 30.43
C MET A 29 -20.57 1.08 31.89
N LYS A 30 -19.50 1.25 32.69
CA LYS A 30 -19.58 1.99 33.99
C LYS A 30 -18.23 2.02 34.71
N MET A 31 -17.90 3.20 35.25
CA MET A 31 -16.96 3.46 36.36
C MET A 31 -15.51 3.79 35.99
N GLY A 32 -15.08 5.00 36.37
CA GLY A 32 -13.67 5.38 36.55
C GLY A 32 -13.15 6.41 35.54
N GLY A 33 -13.11 7.68 35.95
CA GLY A 33 -12.80 8.83 35.10
C GLY A 33 -11.49 8.73 34.31
N LEU A 34 -11.59 8.94 33.00
CA LEU A 34 -10.44 9.25 32.17
C LEU A 34 -9.82 10.57 32.66
N PRO A 35 -8.48 10.72 32.77
CA PRO A 35 -7.91 12.05 32.74
C PRO A 35 -8.35 12.67 31.42
N ARG A 36 -9.14 13.75 31.50
CA ARG A 36 -9.59 14.51 30.34
C ARG A 36 -8.37 15.23 29.76
N THR A 37 -7.49 14.48 29.09
CA THR A 37 -6.39 15.06 28.32
C THR A 37 -7.03 15.78 27.13
N THR A 38 -6.87 17.09 27.09
CA THR A 38 -7.16 17.86 25.88
C THR A 38 -6.30 17.29 24.76
N PRO A 39 -6.86 16.97 23.58
CA PRO A 39 -6.03 16.54 22.46
C PRO A 39 -4.97 17.62 22.22
N PRO A 40 -3.69 17.25 22.04
CA PRO A 40 -2.66 18.24 21.79
C PRO A 40 -3.10 19.10 20.62
N THR A 41 -3.29 20.40 20.83
CA THR A 41 -3.63 21.37 19.78
C THR A 41 -2.45 21.64 18.86
N GLN A 42 -1.40 20.80 18.93
CA GLN A 42 -0.23 20.92 18.11
C GLN A 42 -0.61 20.48 16.70
N LYS A 43 -0.76 21.49 15.83
CA LYS A 43 -0.88 21.30 14.39
C LYS A 43 0.17 20.26 13.98
N PRO A 44 -0.19 19.23 13.19
CA PRO A 44 0.80 18.26 12.72
C PRO A 44 1.96 19.03 12.08
N PRO A 45 3.22 18.66 12.37
CA PRO A 45 4.36 19.34 11.81
C PRO A 45 4.21 19.38 10.28
N SER A 46 4.34 20.57 9.70
CA SER A 46 4.26 20.73 8.25
C SER A 46 5.26 19.79 7.58
N PRO A 47 4.89 19.10 6.49
CA PRO A 47 5.85 18.28 5.77
C PRO A 47 7.05 19.15 5.38
N PRO A 48 8.28 18.61 5.45
CA PRO A 48 9.47 19.38 5.08
C PRO A 48 9.29 19.88 3.65
N MET A 49 9.36 21.20 3.45
CA MET A 49 9.32 21.80 2.12
C MET A 49 10.46 21.20 1.30
N SER A 50 10.19 20.86 0.04
CA SER A 50 11.20 20.35 -0.89
C SER A 50 12.33 21.36 -1.08
N GLY A 51 13.35 21.27 -0.22
CA GLY A 51 14.55 22.10 -0.26
C GLY A 51 15.40 21.78 -1.47
N LYS A 52 15.85 22.84 -2.14
CA LYS A 52 16.65 22.88 -3.37
C LYS A 52 18.13 22.58 -3.04
N GLY A 53 18.67 21.46 -3.54
CA GLY A 53 20.11 21.05 -3.50
C GLY A 53 20.61 20.59 -2.13
N THR A 54 21.52 19.61 -1.94
CA THR A 54 22.57 18.99 -2.77
C THR A 54 22.52 17.45 -2.69
N LEU A 55 23.23 16.78 -3.61
CA LEU A 55 23.23 15.32 -3.86
C LEU A 55 23.11 14.43 -2.61
N GLY A 56 22.24 13.42 -2.68
CA GLY A 56 22.43 12.17 -1.93
C GLY A 56 21.46 11.86 -0.79
N ARG A 57 20.31 12.55 -0.65
CA ARG A 57 19.33 12.21 0.40
C ARG A 57 17.99 11.72 -0.18
N HIS A 58 17.82 10.40 -0.20
CA HIS A 58 16.49 9.78 -0.35
C HIS A 58 15.73 9.93 0.98
N SER A 59 14.99 11.03 1.13
CA SER A 59 14.03 11.13 2.24
C SER A 59 12.80 10.27 1.91
N PRO A 60 12.22 9.56 2.89
CA PRO A 60 10.99 8.77 2.70
C PRO A 60 9.76 9.63 2.33
N TYR A 61 9.89 10.96 2.36
CA TYR A 61 8.85 11.93 2.04
C TYR A 61 9.12 12.73 0.75
N ARG A 62 10.00 12.27 -0.15
CA ARG A 62 10.20 12.92 -1.46
C ARG A 62 9.02 12.60 -2.39
N THR A 63 8.39 13.63 -2.93
CA THR A 63 7.46 13.50 -4.06
C THR A 63 8.26 13.03 -5.28
N LEU A 64 7.84 11.92 -5.90
CA LEU A 64 8.44 11.47 -7.16
C LEU A 64 8.18 12.51 -8.25
N GLU A 65 9.17 12.76 -9.08
CA GLU A 65 8.99 13.58 -10.27
C GLU A 65 7.99 12.89 -11.22
N PRO A 66 7.04 13.63 -11.83
CA PRO A 66 6.10 13.05 -12.78
C PRO A 66 6.83 12.32 -13.91
N VAL A 67 6.46 11.06 -14.15
CA VAL A 67 6.98 10.28 -15.28
C VAL A 67 6.14 10.58 -16.51
N ARG A 68 6.79 10.77 -17.66
CA ARG A 68 6.09 11.00 -18.93
C ARG A 68 5.20 9.78 -19.28
N PRO A 69 3.96 9.98 -19.73
CA PRO A 69 3.13 8.88 -20.20
C PRO A 69 3.75 8.18 -21.42
N PRO A 70 3.46 6.89 -21.65
CA PRO A 70 3.96 6.16 -22.81
C PRO A 70 3.41 6.79 -24.10
N VAL A 71 4.26 6.84 -25.14
CA VAL A 71 3.88 7.32 -26.47
C VAL A 71 3.55 6.11 -27.33
N VAL A 72 2.37 6.11 -27.96
CA VAL A 72 1.97 5.09 -28.93
C VAL A 72 2.83 5.25 -30.20
N PRO A 73 3.53 4.20 -30.67
CA PRO A 73 4.31 4.28 -31.91
C PRO A 73 3.41 4.57 -33.12
N ASN A 74 3.93 5.33 -34.08
CA ASN A 74 3.19 5.72 -35.29
C ASN A 74 2.65 4.54 -36.11
N ASP A 75 3.24 3.35 -35.97
CA ASP A 75 2.80 2.14 -36.68
C ASP A 75 1.48 1.55 -36.15
N TYR A 76 0.99 2.01 -34.99
CA TYR A 76 -0.29 1.61 -34.39
C TYR A 76 -1.44 2.58 -34.68
N VAL A 77 -1.16 3.73 -35.29
CA VAL A 77 -2.18 4.72 -35.67
C VAL A 77 -2.40 4.59 -37.17
N PRO A 78 -3.60 4.22 -37.66
CA PRO A 78 -3.86 4.16 -39.10
C PRO A 78 -3.66 5.55 -39.72
N SER A 79 -2.62 5.72 -40.53
CA SER A 79 -2.48 6.94 -41.35
C SER A 79 -3.71 7.07 -42.26
N PRO A 80 -4.37 8.24 -42.33
CA PRO A 80 -5.57 8.45 -43.16
C PRO A 80 -5.36 8.15 -44.65
N THR A 81 -4.09 8.08 -45.09
CA THR A 81 -3.71 7.89 -46.49
C THR A 81 -3.39 6.44 -46.87
N ARG A 82 -3.41 5.49 -45.92
CA ARG A 82 -2.98 4.10 -46.16
C ARG A 82 -4.11 3.19 -46.66
N ASN A 83 -4.91 3.64 -47.62
CA ASN A 83 -6.00 2.86 -48.23
C ASN A 83 -5.76 2.46 -49.70
N MET A 84 -4.53 2.59 -50.23
CA MET A 84 -4.25 2.36 -51.66
C MET A 84 -3.15 1.31 -51.93
N ALA A 85 -3.01 0.29 -51.09
CA ALA A 85 -2.18 -0.88 -51.44
C ALA A 85 -2.76 -2.17 -50.84
N PRO A 86 -3.08 -3.20 -51.65
CA PRO A 86 -3.38 -4.52 -51.14
C PRO A 86 -2.08 -5.27 -50.83
N SER A 87 -2.18 -6.26 -49.93
CA SER A 87 -1.15 -7.25 -49.53
C SER A 87 -0.19 -6.77 -48.42
N GLN A 88 0.15 -7.54 -47.38
CA GLN A 88 0.12 -8.98 -47.16
C GLN A 88 -0.25 -9.26 -45.70
N GLN A 89 -1.14 -10.24 -45.46
CA GLN A 89 -1.25 -10.87 -44.15
C GLN A 89 0.07 -11.61 -43.85
N SER A 90 0.53 -11.54 -42.60
CA SER A 90 1.51 -12.47 -42.06
C SER A 90 1.20 -12.78 -40.60
N PRO A 91 1.51 -14.00 -40.13
CA PRO A 91 0.61 -14.76 -39.27
C PRO A 91 0.98 -14.67 -37.78
N VAL A 92 -0.05 -14.74 -36.92
CA VAL A 92 -0.06 -15.42 -35.62
C VAL A 92 0.93 -14.93 -34.54
N ARG A 93 0.38 -14.39 -33.44
CA ARG A 93 0.63 -14.90 -32.07
C ARG A 93 -0.64 -14.74 -31.23
N THR A 94 -1.47 -15.77 -31.18
CA THR A 94 -2.47 -15.93 -30.12
C THR A 94 -1.73 -16.16 -28.80
N ALA A 95 -1.58 -15.12 -27.98
CA ALA A 95 -1.11 -15.30 -26.60
C ALA A 95 -2.32 -15.69 -25.74
N SER A 96 -2.43 -16.97 -25.41
CA SER A 96 -3.38 -17.45 -24.40
C SER A 96 -2.97 -16.93 -23.02
N VAL A 97 -3.88 -16.20 -22.36
CA VAL A 97 -3.69 -15.69 -21.00
C VAL A 97 -4.07 -16.81 -20.02
N ASN A 98 -3.07 -17.52 -19.49
CA ASN A 98 -3.27 -18.45 -18.37
C ASN A 98 -3.38 -17.66 -17.06
N GLN A 99 -4.60 -17.31 -16.64
CA GLN A 99 -4.86 -16.85 -15.26
C GLN A 99 -4.79 -18.06 -14.33
N ARG A 100 -3.68 -18.20 -13.60
CA ARG A 100 -3.64 -19.08 -12.43
C ARG A 100 -4.27 -18.36 -11.26
N ASN A 101 -5.40 -18.86 -10.76
CA ASN A 101 -5.91 -18.48 -9.46
C ASN A 101 -4.95 -19.02 -8.40
N ARG A 102 -4.34 -18.11 -7.63
CA ARG A 102 -3.50 -18.43 -6.48
C ARG A 102 -4.43 -18.77 -5.31
N THR A 103 -4.31 -19.98 -4.78
CA THR A 103 -4.75 -20.34 -3.42
C THR A 103 -3.58 -20.18 -2.46
#